data_AF-A0A023X012-F1
#
_entry.id   AF-A0A023X012-F1
#
_cell.length_a   1.000
_cell.length_b   1.000
_cell.length_c   1.000
_cell.angle_alpha   90.00
_cell.angle_beta   90.00
_cell.angle_gamma   90.00
#
_symmetry.space_group_name_H-M   'P 1'
#
loop_
_entity.id
_entity.type
_entity.pdbx_description
1 polymer ?
#
loop_
_entity_poly.entity_id
_entity_poly.type
_entity_poly.pdbx_seq_one_letter_code
_entity_poly.pdbx_strand_id
1 'polypeptide(L)'
;MIQRTHSEVERLFERLGGEVRDGFPAIHSEPRLTAAGTPYLRTPGVVTISRPQVELSGLAPFLGGFDPDLRFGEYLDDPTELPGSSQLAKVAGQLCYASFGPKRTTNENARAYFERLTSAGHGSVLEHASFSFLLYGISRSVTHELIRHRAGVGVSQISQRYVSGNVLRFVERPEYAEDPELHRLFEERADRAAREYERMTGELLDRQAGGSETLTADGKTDARKKVQQTARSLLPNETEAPTVWTANVRALRHVIEMRADAHAETEIRNLALRLFLCLAVADPVLFGDYELKELPDGTYTVRTENRKA
;
A
#
# COMPACT_ATOMS: atom_id res chain seq x y z
N MET A 1 -0.92 25.33 -12.75
CA MET A 1 0.11 24.41 -12.24
C MET A 1 -0.52 23.07 -11.85
N ILE A 2 -1.64 23.07 -11.10
CA ILE A 2 -2.30 21.86 -10.53
C ILE A 2 -2.95 20.93 -11.57
N GLN A 3 -3.62 21.44 -12.61
CA GLN A 3 -4.09 20.60 -13.74
C GLN A 3 -2.94 19.87 -14.45
N ARG A 4 -1.73 20.44 -14.40
CA ARG A 4 -0.53 19.84 -14.99
C ARG A 4 -0.05 18.66 -14.15
N THR A 5 -0.04 18.78 -12.83
CA THR A 5 0.33 17.70 -11.90
C THR A 5 -0.61 16.50 -12.00
N HIS A 6 -1.93 16.72 -12.07
CA HIS A 6 -2.89 15.64 -12.27
C HIS A 6 -2.64 14.89 -13.58
N SER A 7 -2.39 15.63 -14.67
CA SER A 7 -2.05 15.04 -15.96
C SER A 7 -0.70 14.28 -15.95
N GLU A 8 0.23 14.64 -15.07
CA GLU A 8 1.54 13.96 -14.94
C GLU A 8 1.41 12.66 -14.14
N VAL A 9 0.59 12.67 -13.09
CA VAL A 9 0.24 11.47 -12.32
C VAL A 9 -0.43 10.43 -13.19
N GLU A 10 -1.46 10.82 -13.95
CA GLU A 10 -2.19 9.91 -14.85
C GLU A 10 -1.26 9.32 -15.91
N ARG A 11 -0.45 10.16 -16.57
CA ARG A 11 0.52 9.71 -17.57
C ARG A 11 1.56 8.74 -16.98
N LEU A 12 2.06 9.01 -15.77
CA LEU A 12 3.00 8.09 -15.12
C LEU A 12 2.31 6.78 -14.72
N PHE A 13 1.10 6.85 -14.17
CA PHE A 13 0.30 5.69 -13.81
C PHE A 13 0.10 4.77 -15.03
N GLU A 14 -0.36 5.32 -16.16
CA GLU A 14 -0.51 4.57 -17.42
C GLU A 14 0.80 4.00 -17.92
N ARG A 15 1.90 4.79 -17.90
CA ARG A 15 3.21 4.34 -18.36
C ARG A 15 3.77 3.19 -17.53
N LEU A 16 3.41 3.11 -16.25
CA LEU A 16 3.77 1.98 -15.38
C LEU A 16 2.82 0.78 -15.51
N GLY A 17 1.90 0.78 -16.48
CA GLY A 17 0.92 -0.27 -16.69
C GLY A 17 -0.24 -0.22 -15.69
N GLY A 18 -0.56 0.99 -15.20
CA GLY A 18 -1.68 1.23 -14.32
C GLY A 18 -3.01 0.94 -15.01
N GLU A 19 -3.89 0.20 -14.33
CA GLU A 19 -5.25 -0.06 -14.76
C GLU A 19 -6.25 0.27 -13.65
N VAL A 20 -7.48 0.62 -14.03
CA VAL A 20 -8.57 0.85 -13.08
C VAL A 20 -9.72 -0.09 -13.44
N ARG A 21 -10.14 -0.93 -12.50
CA ARG A 21 -11.32 -1.80 -12.65
C ARG A 21 -12.31 -1.49 -11.54
N ASP A 22 -13.55 -1.15 -11.90
CA ASP A 22 -14.62 -0.79 -10.96
C ASP A 22 -14.22 0.28 -9.92
N GLY A 23 -13.36 1.23 -10.31
CA GLY A 23 -12.85 2.27 -9.42
C GLY A 23 -11.72 1.83 -8.48
N PHE A 24 -11.11 0.67 -8.71
CA PHE A 24 -9.95 0.14 -7.99
C PHE A 24 -8.69 0.21 -8.86
N PRO A 25 -7.77 1.16 -8.59
CA PRO A 25 -6.51 1.26 -9.33
C PRO A 25 -5.52 0.17 -8.94
N ALA A 26 -4.79 -0.34 -9.93
CA ALA A 26 -3.75 -1.34 -9.76
C ALA A 26 -2.57 -1.07 -10.69
N ILE A 27 -1.35 -1.32 -10.20
CA ILE A 27 -0.11 -1.39 -10.99
C ILE A 27 0.47 -2.77 -10.74
N HIS A 28 0.48 -3.62 -11.77
CA HIS A 28 0.91 -5.00 -11.64
C HIS A 28 2.43 -5.16 -11.78
N SER A 29 2.95 -6.28 -11.29
CA SER A 29 4.33 -6.70 -11.48
C SER A 29 4.36 -8.05 -12.16
N GLU A 30 5.16 -8.16 -13.21
CA GLU A 30 5.26 -9.38 -14.00
C GLU A 30 6.29 -10.36 -13.38
N PRO A 31 5.89 -11.61 -13.10
CA PRO A 31 6.82 -12.63 -12.64
C PRO A 31 7.76 -13.07 -13.77
N ARG A 32 8.99 -13.39 -13.40
CA ARG A 32 10.04 -13.92 -14.27
C ARG A 32 10.56 -15.23 -13.69
N LEU A 33 11.32 -15.97 -14.49
CA LEU A 33 11.96 -17.21 -14.08
C LEU A 33 13.47 -17.10 -14.37
N THR A 34 14.29 -17.55 -13.43
CA THR A 34 15.71 -17.79 -13.70
C THR A 34 15.88 -18.92 -14.72
N ALA A 35 17.10 -19.10 -15.24
CA ALA A 35 17.41 -20.25 -16.08
C ALA A 35 17.09 -21.61 -15.42
N ALA A 36 17.15 -21.71 -14.08
CA ALA A 36 16.80 -22.92 -13.34
C ALA A 36 15.30 -23.00 -12.95
N GLY A 37 14.48 -22.03 -13.36
CA GLY A 37 13.04 -22.01 -13.10
C GLY A 37 12.63 -21.41 -11.75
N THR A 38 13.53 -20.74 -11.04
CA THR A 38 13.19 -20.05 -9.78
C THR A 38 12.42 -18.76 -10.09
N PRO A 39 11.22 -18.55 -9.54
CA PRO A 39 10.44 -17.35 -9.82
C PRO A 39 10.97 -16.11 -9.08
N TYR A 40 10.96 -14.97 -9.76
CA TYR A 40 11.32 -13.68 -9.17
C TYR A 40 10.55 -12.51 -9.80
N LEU A 41 10.58 -11.34 -9.17
CA LEU A 41 10.00 -10.08 -9.65
C LEU A 41 11.05 -8.97 -9.62
N ARG A 42 10.83 -7.90 -10.40
CA ARG A 42 11.74 -6.73 -10.47
C ARG A 42 11.14 -5.45 -9.89
N THR A 43 9.83 -5.43 -9.69
CA THR A 43 9.13 -4.21 -9.26
C THR A 43 7.96 -4.51 -8.31
N PRO A 44 7.53 -3.54 -7.47
CA PRO A 44 6.42 -3.74 -6.55
C PRO A 44 5.05 -3.72 -7.25
N GLY A 45 4.28 -4.81 -7.17
CA GLY A 45 2.87 -4.78 -7.53
C GLY A 45 2.02 -4.14 -6.42
N VAL A 46 1.15 -3.19 -6.79
CA VAL A 46 0.21 -2.51 -5.90
C VAL A 46 -1.19 -2.65 -6.46
N VAL A 47 -2.06 -3.37 -5.75
CA VAL A 47 -3.46 -3.56 -6.17
C VAL A 47 -4.36 -3.02 -5.08
N THR A 48 -5.14 -1.98 -5.37
CA THR A 48 -6.18 -1.50 -4.45
C THR A 48 -7.28 -2.56 -4.40
N ILE A 49 -7.52 -3.14 -3.22
CA ILE A 49 -8.53 -4.19 -3.02
C ILE A 49 -9.68 -3.75 -2.11
N SER A 50 -9.54 -2.62 -1.44
CA SER A 50 -10.61 -1.99 -0.65
C SER A 50 -10.45 -0.47 -0.65
N ARG A 51 -11.59 0.23 -0.74
CA ARG A 51 -11.74 1.69 -0.58
C ARG A 51 -13.08 1.98 0.10
N PRO A 52 -13.27 3.14 0.73
CA PRO A 52 -14.51 3.44 1.43
C PRO A 52 -15.71 3.50 0.47
N GLN A 53 -16.80 2.87 0.87
CA GLN A 53 -18.14 3.13 0.34
C GLN A 53 -18.92 3.93 1.39
N VAL A 54 -19.67 4.93 0.95
CA VAL A 54 -20.37 5.87 1.83
C VAL A 54 -21.81 5.99 1.41
N GLU A 55 -22.70 5.83 2.39
CA GLU A 55 -24.14 6.02 2.26
C GLU A 55 -24.56 7.07 3.30
N LEU A 56 -25.09 8.21 2.83
CA LEU A 56 -25.40 9.35 3.69
C LEU A 56 -26.88 9.48 4.04
N SER A 57 -27.78 8.79 3.35
CA SER A 57 -29.24 8.88 3.60
C SER A 57 -29.61 8.52 5.05
N GLY A 58 -28.81 7.65 5.69
CA GLY A 58 -28.96 7.32 7.11
C GLY A 58 -28.80 8.50 8.08
N LEU A 59 -28.23 9.64 7.62
CA LEU A 59 -28.13 10.87 8.42
C LEU A 59 -29.43 11.68 8.42
N ALA A 60 -30.42 11.37 7.58
CA ALA A 60 -31.64 12.18 7.45
C ALA A 60 -32.40 12.39 8.77
N PRO A 61 -32.64 11.38 9.62
CA PRO A 61 -33.29 11.60 10.91
C PRO A 61 -32.49 12.49 11.86
N PHE A 62 -31.15 12.39 11.81
CA PHE A 62 -30.28 13.24 12.61
C PHE A 62 -30.35 14.70 12.13
N LEU A 63 -30.21 14.94 10.83
CA LEU A 63 -30.23 16.29 10.25
C LEU A 63 -31.61 16.94 10.37
N GLY A 64 -32.69 16.16 10.23
CA GLY A 64 -34.07 16.61 10.38
C GLY A 64 -34.52 16.83 11.83
N GLY A 65 -33.71 16.42 12.81
CA GLY A 65 -33.98 16.65 14.23
C GLY A 65 -33.67 18.06 14.74
N PHE A 66 -33.08 18.91 13.89
CA PHE A 66 -32.75 20.31 14.20
C PHE A 66 -33.83 21.28 13.69
N ASP A 67 -33.68 22.56 14.04
CA ASP A 67 -34.56 23.64 13.55
C ASP A 67 -34.63 23.64 12.00
N PRO A 68 -35.82 23.55 11.39
CA PRO A 68 -35.99 23.56 9.93
C PRO A 68 -35.34 24.76 9.23
N ASP A 69 -35.24 25.92 9.89
CA ASP A 69 -34.64 27.13 9.31
C ASP A 69 -33.12 26.98 9.08
N LEU A 70 -32.47 26.03 9.76
CA LEU A 70 -31.06 25.69 9.53
C LEU A 70 -30.84 24.94 8.21
N ARG A 71 -31.90 24.33 7.65
CA ARG A 71 -31.90 23.64 6.35
C ARG A 71 -30.79 22.57 6.22
N PHE A 72 -30.51 21.86 7.31
CA PHE A 72 -29.46 20.82 7.35
C PHE A 72 -29.76 19.62 6.44
N GLY A 73 -31.04 19.34 6.15
CA GLY A 73 -31.43 18.26 5.23
C GLY A 73 -30.84 18.40 3.83
N GLU A 74 -30.65 19.63 3.34
CA GLU A 74 -30.08 19.94 2.01
C GLU A 74 -28.61 19.53 1.88
N TYR A 75 -27.99 19.07 2.96
CA TYR A 75 -26.68 18.44 2.92
C TYR A 75 -26.69 17.15 2.09
N LEU A 76 -27.79 16.39 2.17
CA LEU A 76 -27.94 15.10 1.50
C LEU A 76 -28.22 15.24 0.00
N ASP A 77 -28.61 16.44 -0.44
CA ASP A 77 -28.97 16.76 -1.82
C ASP A 77 -27.83 17.48 -2.57
N ASP A 78 -26.57 17.36 -2.11
CA ASP A 78 -25.43 17.98 -2.80
C ASP A 78 -25.27 17.36 -4.21
N PRO A 79 -25.37 18.15 -5.30
CA PRO A 79 -25.45 17.60 -6.65
C PRO A 79 -24.10 17.08 -7.18
N THR A 80 -23.00 17.39 -6.49
CA THR A 80 -21.66 16.92 -6.88
C THR A 80 -21.31 15.68 -6.08
N GLU A 81 -21.03 14.58 -6.76
CA GLU A 81 -20.54 13.37 -6.13
C GLU A 81 -19.05 13.50 -5.77
N LEU A 82 -18.66 12.93 -4.63
CA LEU A 82 -17.27 12.78 -4.22
C LEU A 82 -16.89 11.30 -4.17
N PRO A 83 -15.60 10.95 -4.34
CA PRO A 83 -15.11 9.65 -3.94
C PRO A 83 -15.49 9.37 -2.48
N GLY A 84 -15.88 8.13 -2.16
CA GLY A 84 -16.32 7.76 -0.81
C GLY A 84 -15.32 8.13 0.30
N SER A 85 -14.02 8.05 0.03
CA SER A 85 -12.97 8.51 0.95
C SER A 85 -13.09 10.01 1.29
N SER A 86 -13.14 10.87 0.28
CA SER A 86 -13.38 12.30 0.44
C SER A 86 -14.73 12.61 1.09
N GLN A 87 -15.80 11.92 0.67
CA GLN A 87 -17.13 12.14 1.22
C GLN A 87 -17.18 11.82 2.71
N LEU A 88 -16.61 10.69 3.14
CA LEU A 88 -16.56 10.28 4.54
C LEU A 88 -15.78 11.28 5.39
N ALA A 89 -14.59 11.69 4.92
CA ALA A 89 -13.76 12.66 5.63
C ALA A 89 -14.45 14.04 5.71
N LYS A 90 -15.09 14.49 4.62
CA LYS A 90 -15.80 15.79 4.61
C LYS A 90 -16.96 15.81 5.59
N VAL A 91 -17.77 14.75 5.63
CA VAL A 91 -18.88 14.59 6.58
C VAL A 91 -18.36 14.63 8.01
N ALA A 92 -17.32 13.85 8.32
CA ALA A 92 -16.73 13.82 9.65
C ALA A 92 -16.21 15.20 10.09
N GLY A 93 -15.53 15.93 9.21
CA GLY A 93 -15.04 17.27 9.52
C GLY A 93 -16.16 18.31 9.66
N GLN A 94 -17.20 18.26 8.82
CA GLN A 94 -18.33 19.21 8.91
C GLN A 94 -19.21 18.95 10.13
N LEU A 95 -19.29 17.70 10.60
CA LEU A 95 -19.96 17.35 11.85
C LEU A 95 -19.36 18.09 13.05
N CYS A 96 -18.03 18.22 13.13
CA CYS A 96 -17.35 18.92 14.23
C CYS A 96 -17.83 20.37 14.42
N TYR A 97 -18.35 20.99 13.36
CA TYR A 97 -18.80 22.39 13.35
C TYR A 97 -20.30 22.52 13.00
N ALA A 98 -21.05 21.42 12.99
CA ALA A 98 -22.44 21.36 12.51
C ALA A 98 -22.65 22.11 11.17
N SER A 99 -21.68 22.06 10.28
CA SER A 99 -21.65 22.87 9.05
C SER A 99 -22.38 22.16 7.90
N PHE A 100 -23.68 21.93 8.08
CA PHE A 100 -24.56 21.23 7.13
C PHE A 100 -25.50 22.16 6.34
N GLY A 101 -25.77 23.36 6.87
CA GLY A 101 -26.70 24.31 6.27
C GLY A 101 -26.17 25.00 5.00
N PRO A 102 -26.90 26.00 4.46
CA PRO A 102 -26.61 26.59 3.14
C PRO A 102 -25.25 27.29 3.00
N LYS A 103 -24.63 27.68 4.12
CA LYS A 103 -23.30 28.33 4.14
C LYS A 103 -22.14 27.32 4.21
N ARG A 104 -22.41 26.01 4.18
CA ARG A 104 -21.39 24.97 4.19
C ARG A 104 -20.47 25.09 2.97
N THR A 105 -19.31 24.42 3.04
CA THR A 105 -18.57 24.11 1.80
C THR A 105 -19.24 22.92 1.10
N THR A 106 -19.67 23.11 -0.15
CA THR A 106 -20.29 22.09 -1.00
C THR A 106 -19.26 21.09 -1.52
N ASN A 107 -19.72 19.99 -2.11
CA ASN A 107 -18.84 18.97 -2.68
C ASN A 107 -18.01 19.50 -3.87
N GLU A 108 -18.58 20.38 -4.70
CA GLU A 108 -17.84 21.07 -5.77
C GLU A 108 -16.58 21.80 -5.25
N ASN A 109 -16.64 22.30 -4.01
CA ASN A 109 -15.56 23.02 -3.36
C ASN A 109 -14.75 22.15 -2.38
N ALA A 110 -14.86 20.83 -2.46
CA ALA A 110 -14.21 19.90 -1.52
C ALA A 110 -12.68 20.03 -1.53
N ARG A 111 -12.05 20.29 -2.68
CA ARG A 111 -10.60 20.50 -2.76
C ARG A 111 -10.14 21.65 -1.85
N ALA A 112 -10.76 22.82 -1.97
CA ALA A 112 -10.46 23.97 -1.13
C ALA A 112 -10.82 23.73 0.34
N TYR A 113 -11.81 22.88 0.63
CA TYR A 113 -12.09 22.43 2.00
C TYR A 113 -10.92 21.62 2.57
N PHE A 114 -10.42 20.61 1.85
CA PHE A 114 -9.34 19.76 2.32
C PHE A 114 -8.00 20.49 2.38
N GLU A 115 -7.69 21.38 1.44
CA GLU A 115 -6.48 22.22 1.49
C GLU A 115 -6.45 23.03 2.80
N ARG A 116 -7.54 23.72 3.16
CA ARG A 116 -7.65 24.47 4.42
C ARG A 116 -7.56 23.58 5.65
N LEU A 117 -8.18 22.40 5.60
CA LEU A 117 -8.14 21.40 6.68
C LEU A 117 -6.71 20.91 6.93
N THR A 118 -5.97 20.59 5.86
CA THR A 118 -4.58 20.15 5.95
C THR A 118 -3.64 21.28 6.37
N SER A 119 -3.83 22.51 5.86
CA SER A 119 -3.01 23.66 6.24
C SER A 119 -3.22 24.08 7.70
N ALA A 120 -4.41 23.84 8.25
CA ALA A 120 -4.74 24.07 9.65
C ALA A 120 -4.29 22.94 10.59
N GLY A 121 -3.73 21.84 10.07
CA GLY A 121 -3.28 20.70 10.87
C GLY A 121 -4.40 19.81 11.41
N HIS A 122 -5.62 19.90 10.87
CA HIS A 122 -6.78 19.10 11.29
C HIS A 122 -6.79 17.68 10.68
N GLY A 123 -5.63 17.03 10.70
CA GLY A 123 -5.39 15.74 10.04
C GLY A 123 -6.21 14.55 10.53
N SER A 124 -6.72 14.60 11.76
CA SER A 124 -7.50 13.50 12.34
C SER A 124 -8.76 13.15 11.54
N VAL A 125 -9.32 14.13 10.83
CA VAL A 125 -10.49 13.91 9.96
C VAL A 125 -10.16 12.93 8.81
N LEU A 126 -8.90 12.87 8.38
CA LEU A 126 -8.43 11.94 7.35
C LEU A 126 -8.32 10.49 7.85
N GLU A 127 -8.40 10.26 9.17
CA GLU A 127 -8.30 8.91 9.74
C GLU A 127 -9.56 8.06 9.51
N HIS A 128 -10.69 8.68 9.16
CA HIS A 128 -11.96 7.99 8.93
C HIS A 128 -11.99 7.18 7.62
N ALA A 129 -11.22 7.58 6.61
CA ALA A 129 -11.16 6.89 5.33
C ALA A 129 -9.96 5.95 5.29
N SER A 130 -10.17 4.67 4.91
CA SER A 130 -9.11 3.67 4.81
C SER A 130 -9.12 2.93 3.48
N PHE A 131 -7.93 2.57 3.02
CA PHE A 131 -7.70 1.77 1.82
C PHE A 131 -6.95 0.49 2.19
N SER A 132 -7.23 -0.61 1.48
CA SER A 132 -6.47 -1.85 1.59
C SER A 132 -5.85 -2.20 0.25
N PHE A 133 -4.61 -2.69 0.31
CA PHE A 133 -3.82 -3.03 -0.87
C PHE A 133 -3.30 -4.46 -0.75
N LEU A 134 -3.29 -5.19 -1.86
CA LEU A 134 -2.37 -6.30 -2.04
C LEU A 134 -1.05 -5.75 -2.56
N LEU A 135 0.01 -5.92 -1.77
CA LEU A 135 1.38 -5.57 -2.12
C LEU A 135 2.16 -6.87 -2.40
N TYR A 136 2.80 -6.96 -3.56
CA TYR A 136 3.64 -8.09 -3.95
C TYR A 136 4.83 -7.60 -4.79
N GLY A 137 5.77 -8.47 -5.14
CA GLY A 137 7.04 -8.04 -5.75
C GLY A 137 7.86 -7.13 -4.83
N ILE A 138 7.68 -7.28 -3.52
CA ILE A 138 8.40 -6.53 -2.47
C ILE A 138 9.23 -7.50 -1.63
N SER A 139 10.47 -7.11 -1.34
CA SER A 139 11.42 -7.92 -0.58
C SER A 139 11.06 -7.98 0.91
N ARG A 140 11.61 -8.98 1.62
CA ARG A 140 11.55 -9.03 3.08
C ARG A 140 12.16 -7.77 3.70
N SER A 141 13.25 -7.24 3.14
CA SER A 141 13.84 -5.96 3.58
C SER A 141 12.85 -4.80 3.51
N VAL A 142 12.14 -4.62 2.39
CA VAL A 142 11.12 -3.56 2.28
C VAL A 142 10.04 -3.72 3.33
N THR A 143 9.60 -4.95 3.58
CA THR A 143 8.55 -5.16 4.59
C THR A 143 9.03 -4.84 6.01
N HIS A 144 10.31 -5.07 6.32
CA HIS A 144 10.93 -4.64 7.59
C HIS A 144 10.95 -3.12 7.78
N GLU A 145 11.00 -2.35 6.69
CA GLU A 145 10.85 -0.89 6.73
C GLU A 145 9.38 -0.45 6.78
N LEU A 146 8.51 -1.11 6.01
CA LEU A 146 7.09 -0.80 5.90
C LEU A 146 6.37 -0.99 7.24
N ILE A 147 6.64 -2.08 7.95
CA ILE A 147 5.98 -2.39 9.25
C ILE A 147 6.40 -1.45 10.39
N ARG A 148 7.33 -0.52 10.15
CA ARG A 148 7.68 0.53 11.13
C ARG A 148 6.60 1.62 11.21
N HIS A 149 5.73 1.71 10.20
CA HIS A 149 4.57 2.59 10.15
C HIS A 149 3.39 1.93 10.85
N ARG A 150 3.08 2.39 12.08
CA ARG A 150 2.18 1.68 13.01
C ARG A 150 0.80 2.30 13.13
N ALA A 151 0.73 3.63 13.18
CA ALA A 151 -0.52 4.34 13.43
C ALA A 151 -1.45 4.25 12.21
N GLY A 152 -2.71 3.85 12.42
CA GLY A 152 -3.70 3.77 11.36
C GLY A 152 -3.46 2.66 10.33
N VAL A 153 -2.64 1.65 10.66
CA VAL A 153 -2.21 0.58 9.74
C VAL A 153 -2.63 -0.80 10.24
N GLY A 154 -3.05 -1.67 9.31
CA GLY A 154 -3.25 -3.11 9.50
C GLY A 154 -2.42 -3.92 8.52
N VAL A 155 -1.83 -5.04 8.97
CA VAL A 155 -0.90 -5.85 8.15
C VAL A 155 -1.24 -7.32 8.24
N SER A 156 -1.37 -7.99 7.09
CA SER A 156 -1.44 -9.44 6.95
C SER A 156 -0.42 -9.89 5.92
N GLN A 157 0.67 -10.50 6.38
CA GLN A 157 1.82 -10.85 5.54
C GLN A 157 1.99 -12.36 5.43
N ILE A 158 2.46 -12.83 4.27
CA ILE A 158 2.84 -14.23 4.07
C ILE A 158 3.77 -14.71 5.20
N SER A 159 3.47 -15.86 5.81
CA SER A 159 4.26 -16.38 6.92
C SER A 159 5.17 -17.51 6.46
N GLN A 160 6.49 -17.26 6.46
CA GLN A 160 7.53 -18.26 6.23
C GLN A 160 7.59 -19.38 7.29
N ARG A 161 6.74 -19.32 8.32
CA ARG A 161 6.55 -20.41 9.29
C ARG A 161 5.43 -21.38 8.89
N TYR A 162 4.61 -21.04 7.90
CA TYR A 162 3.44 -21.83 7.50
C TYR A 162 3.42 -22.18 6.01
N VAL A 163 3.95 -21.31 5.14
CA VAL A 163 3.99 -21.58 3.69
C VAL A 163 5.19 -22.46 3.32
N SER A 164 5.03 -23.36 2.34
CA SER A 164 6.11 -24.23 1.85
C SER A 164 7.05 -23.51 0.88
N GLY A 165 8.18 -24.16 0.57
CA GLY A 165 9.15 -23.70 -0.42
C GLY A 165 8.57 -23.51 -1.82
N ASN A 166 7.50 -24.22 -2.16
CA ASN A 166 6.87 -24.20 -3.49
C ASN A 166 6.30 -22.83 -3.90
N VAL A 167 6.11 -21.92 -2.93
CA VAL A 167 5.64 -20.55 -3.19
C VAL A 167 6.74 -19.50 -3.02
N LEU A 168 8.01 -19.93 -2.86
CA LEU A 168 9.14 -19.02 -2.78
C LEU A 168 9.28 -18.28 -4.10
N ARG A 169 9.39 -16.95 -3.99
CA ARG A 169 9.80 -16.05 -5.05
C ARG A 169 10.83 -15.08 -4.50
N PHE A 170 11.58 -14.44 -5.38
CA PHE A 170 12.59 -13.45 -5.00
C PHE A 170 12.32 -12.09 -5.66
N VAL A 171 13.00 -11.05 -5.19
CA VAL A 171 12.92 -9.69 -5.73
C VAL A 171 14.30 -9.25 -6.15
N GLU A 172 14.45 -9.01 -7.45
CA GLU A 172 15.64 -8.43 -8.03
C GLU A 172 15.58 -6.91 -7.90
N ARG A 173 16.69 -6.31 -7.44
CA ARG A 173 16.81 -4.87 -7.30
C ARG A 173 17.10 -4.19 -8.65
N PRO A 174 16.64 -2.95 -8.87
CA PRO A 174 16.95 -2.19 -10.09
C PRO A 174 18.45 -2.10 -10.37
N GLU A 175 19.26 -1.94 -9.33
CA GLU A 175 20.73 -1.84 -9.43
C GLU A 175 21.38 -3.13 -9.96
N TYR A 176 20.69 -4.28 -9.90
CA TYR A 176 21.16 -5.53 -10.49
C TYR A 176 20.59 -5.76 -11.89
N ALA A 177 19.32 -5.38 -12.11
CA ALA A 177 18.60 -5.70 -13.34
C ALA A 177 19.21 -5.06 -14.60
N GLU A 178 19.86 -3.90 -14.46
CA GLU A 178 20.48 -3.15 -15.57
C GLU A 178 21.95 -3.57 -15.85
N ASP A 179 22.55 -4.41 -14.99
CA ASP A 179 23.91 -4.91 -15.16
C ASP A 179 23.90 -6.44 -15.40
N PRO A 180 24.37 -6.92 -16.57
CA PRO A 180 24.32 -8.35 -16.91
C PRO A 180 25.05 -9.27 -15.92
N GLU A 181 26.15 -8.81 -15.32
CA GLU A 181 26.91 -9.61 -14.35
C GLU A 181 26.17 -9.67 -13.01
N LEU A 182 25.68 -8.53 -12.52
CA LEU A 182 24.93 -8.46 -11.26
C LEU A 182 23.60 -9.22 -11.35
N HIS A 183 22.91 -9.14 -12.48
CA HIS A 183 21.71 -9.92 -12.78
C HIS A 183 22.00 -11.43 -12.69
N ARG A 184 23.04 -11.92 -13.38
CA ARG A 184 23.46 -13.33 -13.29
C ARG A 184 23.76 -13.74 -11.85
N LEU A 185 24.50 -12.92 -11.11
CA LEU A 185 24.81 -13.19 -9.71
C LEU A 185 23.56 -13.20 -8.82
N PHE A 186 22.55 -12.39 -9.12
CA PHE A 186 21.26 -12.45 -8.43
C PHE A 186 20.55 -13.78 -8.71
N GLU A 187 20.43 -14.21 -9.97
CA GLU A 187 19.77 -15.46 -10.32
C GLU A 187 20.45 -16.66 -9.63
N GLU A 188 21.79 -16.71 -9.65
CA GLU A 188 22.56 -17.76 -8.98
C GLU A 188 22.30 -17.81 -7.47
N ARG A 189 22.15 -16.64 -6.82
CA ARG A 189 21.81 -16.56 -5.39
C ARG A 189 20.37 -17.02 -5.13
N ALA A 190 19.40 -16.60 -5.93
CA ALA A 190 18.00 -17.00 -5.81
C ALA A 190 17.85 -18.52 -5.96
N ASP A 191 18.46 -19.08 -7.00
CA ASP A 191 18.50 -20.51 -7.29
C ASP A 191 19.16 -21.31 -6.16
N ARG A 192 20.29 -20.82 -5.64
CA ARG A 192 20.97 -21.45 -4.51
C ARG A 192 20.10 -21.43 -3.26
N ALA A 193 19.50 -20.29 -2.92
CA ALA A 193 18.64 -20.16 -1.75
C ALA A 193 17.41 -21.08 -1.83
N ALA A 194 16.78 -21.20 -2.99
CA ALA A 194 15.65 -22.10 -3.21
C ALA A 194 16.04 -23.57 -2.98
N ARG A 195 17.13 -24.03 -3.62
CA ARG A 195 17.65 -25.41 -3.47
C ARG A 195 18.08 -25.71 -2.04
N GLU A 196 18.79 -24.79 -1.39
CA GLU A 196 19.25 -24.98 -0.01
C GLU A 196 18.10 -25.02 0.98
N TYR A 197 17.07 -24.18 0.79
CA TYR A 197 15.84 -24.23 1.59
C TYR A 197 15.12 -25.57 1.46
N GLU A 198 14.97 -26.08 0.23
CA GLU A 198 14.35 -27.38 -0.03
C GLU A 198 15.14 -28.52 0.62
N ARG A 199 16.45 -28.56 0.40
CA ARG A 199 17.34 -29.57 1.00
C ARG A 199 17.29 -29.54 2.53
N MET A 200 17.36 -28.36 3.14
CA MET A 200 17.28 -28.20 4.59
C MET A 200 15.90 -28.63 5.13
N THR A 201 14.83 -28.32 4.41
CA THR A 201 13.48 -28.74 4.77
C THR A 201 13.37 -30.26 4.78
N GLY A 202 13.92 -30.95 3.77
CA GLY A 202 13.97 -32.41 3.71
C GLY A 202 14.72 -33.03 4.89
N GLU A 203 15.94 -32.57 5.16
CA GLU A 203 16.75 -33.05 6.30
C GLU A 203 16.04 -32.85 7.65
N LEU A 204 15.37 -31.71 7.83
CA LEU A 204 14.62 -31.43 9.06
C LEU A 204 13.36 -32.31 9.19
N LEU A 205 12.70 -32.64 8.08
CA LEU A 205 11.58 -33.58 8.06
C LEU A 205 12.03 -34.99 8.44
N ASP A 206 13.15 -35.45 7.90
CA ASP A 206 13.71 -36.78 8.22
C ASP A 206 14.08 -36.87 9.71
N ARG A 207 14.72 -35.83 10.27
CA ARG A 207 15.01 -35.76 11.70
C ARG A 207 13.76 -35.71 12.57
N GLN A 208 12.74 -34.97 12.14
CA GLN A 208 11.46 -34.92 12.85
C GLN A 208 10.78 -36.29 12.85
N ALA A 209 10.78 -37.00 11.72
CA ALA A 209 10.27 -38.37 11.60
C ALA A 209 11.08 -39.37 12.42
N GLY A 210 12.40 -39.16 12.55
CA GLY A 210 13.31 -39.92 13.41
C GLY A 210 13.21 -39.63 14.90
N GLY A 211 12.24 -38.82 15.36
CA GLY A 211 12.00 -38.57 16.78
C GLY A 211 12.87 -37.49 17.41
N SER A 212 13.36 -36.52 16.62
CA SER A 212 14.14 -35.39 17.13
C SER A 212 13.39 -34.61 18.21
N GLU A 213 13.94 -34.57 19.44
CA GLU A 213 13.36 -33.88 20.58
C GLU A 213 13.12 -32.38 20.32
N THR A 214 14.03 -31.72 19.60
CA THR A 214 13.94 -30.29 19.28
C THR A 214 12.86 -29.97 18.24
N LEU A 215 12.45 -30.96 17.46
CA LEU A 215 11.41 -30.86 16.41
C LEU A 215 10.08 -31.50 16.82
N THR A 216 9.96 -32.00 18.05
CA THR A 216 8.71 -32.52 18.63
C THR A 216 7.60 -31.47 18.52
N ALA A 217 6.39 -31.85 18.15
CA ALA A 217 5.33 -30.89 17.91
C ALA A 217 3.95 -31.44 18.25
N ASP A 218 3.05 -30.56 18.63
CA ASP A 218 1.66 -30.91 18.92
C ASP A 218 0.87 -30.90 17.60
N GLY A 219 0.79 -32.07 16.97
CA GLY A 219 0.04 -32.28 15.73
C GLY A 219 0.76 -31.79 14.46
N LYS A 220 0.12 -32.05 13.31
CA LYS A 220 0.75 -31.89 11.98
C LYS A 220 1.13 -30.45 11.63
N THR A 221 0.31 -29.47 12.04
CA THR A 221 0.55 -28.06 11.72
C THR A 221 1.77 -27.52 12.47
N ASP A 222 1.89 -27.83 13.77
CA ASP A 222 3.06 -27.39 14.54
C ASP A 222 4.33 -28.10 14.08
N ALA A 223 4.22 -29.38 13.68
CA ALA A 223 5.33 -30.14 13.11
C ALA A 223 5.92 -29.46 11.87
N ARG A 224 5.06 -29.15 10.89
CA ARG A 224 5.44 -28.42 9.66
C ARG A 224 6.03 -27.04 9.98
N LYS A 225 5.44 -26.33 10.94
CA LYS A 225 5.87 -25.00 11.36
C LYS A 225 7.27 -25.00 11.98
N LYS A 226 7.63 -26.00 12.80
CA LYS A 226 8.96 -26.13 13.39
C LYS A 226 10.05 -26.36 12.34
N VAL A 227 9.76 -27.17 11.32
CA VAL A 227 10.65 -27.37 10.17
C VAL A 227 10.85 -26.06 9.42
N GLN A 228 9.76 -25.43 8.97
CA GLN A 228 9.82 -24.24 8.12
C GLN A 228 10.44 -23.03 8.82
N GLN A 229 10.11 -22.82 10.10
CA GLN A 229 10.69 -21.70 10.86
C GLN A 229 12.20 -21.83 11.07
N THR A 230 12.73 -23.05 10.96
CA THR A 230 14.16 -23.36 11.06
C THR A 230 14.82 -23.22 9.69
N ALA A 231 14.25 -23.84 8.64
CA ALA A 231 14.80 -23.78 7.27
C ALA A 231 14.85 -22.36 6.70
N ARG A 232 13.91 -21.49 7.07
CA ARG A 232 13.87 -20.09 6.58
C ARG A 232 15.08 -19.24 6.98
N SER A 233 15.94 -19.69 7.88
CA SER A 233 17.18 -18.97 8.24
C SER A 233 18.13 -18.80 7.06
N LEU A 234 17.97 -19.63 6.02
CA LEU A 234 18.74 -19.59 4.78
C LEU A 234 18.18 -18.58 3.76
N LEU A 235 16.96 -18.07 3.98
CA LEU A 235 16.29 -17.19 3.02
C LEU A 235 16.86 -15.76 3.12
N PRO A 236 17.29 -15.16 1.99
CA PRO A 236 17.87 -13.83 1.97
C PRO A 236 16.81 -12.71 2.06
N ASN A 237 17.25 -11.48 2.25
CA ASN A 237 16.36 -10.29 2.29
C ASN A 237 15.55 -10.12 1.00
N GLU A 238 16.09 -10.55 -0.13
CA GLU A 238 15.45 -10.55 -1.45
C GLU A 238 14.28 -11.53 -1.56
N THR A 239 14.03 -12.39 -0.57
CA THR A 239 12.85 -13.25 -0.59
C THR A 239 11.59 -12.38 -0.62
N GLU A 240 10.71 -12.64 -1.57
CA GLU A 240 9.48 -11.87 -1.72
C GLU A 240 8.56 -12.10 -0.52
N ALA A 241 7.89 -11.02 -0.09
CA ALA A 241 7.00 -11.05 1.06
C ALA A 241 5.65 -10.37 0.77
N PRO A 242 4.78 -10.98 -0.05
CA PRO A 242 3.44 -10.47 -0.30
C PRO A 242 2.67 -10.16 0.98
N THR A 243 1.97 -9.03 0.98
CA THR A 243 1.33 -8.45 2.15
C THR A 243 0.02 -7.78 1.75
N VAL A 244 -1.08 -8.12 2.43
CA VAL A 244 -2.25 -7.24 2.49
C VAL A 244 -1.96 -6.16 3.52
N TRP A 245 -2.01 -4.91 3.07
CA TRP A 245 -1.68 -3.76 3.88
C TRP A 245 -2.83 -2.74 3.81
N THR A 246 -3.37 -2.40 4.97
CA THR A 246 -4.47 -1.44 5.12
C THR A 246 -3.95 -0.20 5.82
N ALA A 247 -4.33 0.98 5.36
CA ALA A 247 -4.00 2.22 6.03
C ALA A 247 -5.09 3.28 5.85
N ASN A 248 -5.32 4.09 6.90
CA ASN A 248 -6.14 5.28 6.78
C ASN A 248 -5.43 6.40 6.00
N VAL A 249 -6.18 7.39 5.48
CA VAL A 249 -5.61 8.43 4.60
C VAL A 249 -4.50 9.21 5.30
N ARG A 250 -4.64 9.50 6.59
CA ARG A 250 -3.58 10.17 7.36
C ARG A 250 -2.28 9.36 7.40
N ALA A 251 -2.38 8.07 7.66
CA ALA A 251 -1.25 7.16 7.65
C ALA A 251 -0.64 7.01 6.25
N LEU A 252 -1.47 6.96 5.21
CA LEU A 252 -1.02 6.92 3.81
C LEU A 252 -0.22 8.16 3.43
N ARG A 253 -0.72 9.35 3.75
CA ARG A 253 -0.01 10.62 3.54
C ARG A 253 1.35 10.61 4.24
N HIS A 254 1.39 10.17 5.50
CA HIS A 254 2.64 10.01 6.23
C HIS A 254 3.62 9.05 5.55
N VAL A 255 3.17 7.87 5.11
CA VAL A 255 4.03 6.89 4.43
C VAL A 255 4.57 7.45 3.12
N ILE A 256 3.74 8.10 2.30
CA ILE A 256 4.15 8.73 1.05
C ILE A 256 5.22 9.79 1.33
N GLU A 257 4.99 10.70 2.28
CA GLU A 257 5.94 11.75 2.64
C GLU A 257 7.29 11.23 3.15
N MET A 258 7.30 10.07 3.81
CA MET A 258 8.51 9.48 4.38
C MET A 258 9.25 8.59 3.38
N ARG A 259 8.52 7.92 2.49
CA ARG A 259 9.05 6.83 1.67
C ARG A 259 9.12 7.15 0.18
N ALA A 260 8.26 8.02 -0.34
CA ALA A 260 8.42 8.57 -1.69
C ALA A 260 9.38 9.77 -1.73
N ASP A 261 10.29 9.90 -0.76
CA ASP A 261 11.31 10.94 -0.70
C ASP A 261 12.63 10.47 -1.34
N ALA A 262 13.38 11.39 -1.95
CA ALA A 262 14.65 11.10 -2.60
C ALA A 262 15.73 10.46 -1.68
N HIS A 263 15.62 10.64 -0.36
CA HIS A 263 16.54 10.02 0.60
C HIS A 263 16.12 8.61 1.04
N ALA A 264 14.90 8.17 0.70
CA ALA A 264 14.45 6.82 0.98
C ALA A 264 15.14 5.83 0.04
N GLU A 265 15.33 4.60 0.53
CA GLU A 265 15.89 3.49 -0.23
C GLU A 265 15.04 3.21 -1.48
N THR A 266 15.70 2.86 -2.59
CA THR A 266 15.10 2.80 -3.94
C THR A 266 13.88 1.87 -4.03
N GLU A 267 13.92 0.71 -3.39
CA GLU A 267 12.85 -0.30 -3.45
C GLU A 267 11.60 0.16 -2.71
N ILE A 268 11.73 0.67 -1.48
CA ILE A 268 10.58 1.22 -0.74
C ILE A 268 10.08 2.53 -1.34
N ARG A 269 10.96 3.33 -1.97
CA ARG A 269 10.58 4.52 -2.71
C ARG A 269 9.71 4.20 -3.91
N ASN A 270 10.05 3.16 -4.67
CA ASN A 270 9.23 2.67 -5.78
C ASN A 270 7.86 2.17 -5.29
N LEU A 271 7.81 1.43 -4.18
CA LEU A 271 6.54 1.01 -3.56
C LEU A 271 5.68 2.21 -3.17
N ALA A 272 6.26 3.21 -2.49
CA ALA A 272 5.55 4.39 -2.02
C ALA A 272 5.04 5.26 -3.18
N LEU A 273 5.82 5.39 -4.25
CA LEU A 273 5.41 6.03 -5.49
C LEU A 273 4.17 5.33 -6.09
N ARG A 274 4.20 4.00 -6.23
CA ARG A 274 3.09 3.24 -6.82
C ARG A 274 1.83 3.31 -5.95
N LEU A 275 1.98 3.30 -4.63
CA LEU A 275 0.88 3.58 -3.68
C LEU A 275 0.29 4.97 -3.93
N PHE A 276 1.13 6.01 -4.02
CA PHE A 276 0.69 7.37 -4.30
C PHE A 276 -0.08 7.47 -5.63
N LEU A 277 0.43 6.87 -6.71
CA LEU A 277 -0.24 6.90 -8.01
C LEU A 277 -1.63 6.26 -7.95
N CYS A 278 -1.74 5.06 -7.36
CA CYS A 278 -3.03 4.41 -7.17
C CYS A 278 -4.00 5.27 -6.33
N LEU A 279 -3.50 5.93 -5.28
CA LEU A 279 -4.32 6.79 -4.41
C LEU A 279 -4.76 8.09 -5.09
N ALA A 280 -3.88 8.73 -5.84
CA ALA A 280 -4.19 9.96 -6.57
C ALA A 280 -5.19 9.72 -7.71
N VAL A 281 -5.16 8.54 -8.33
CA VAL A 281 -6.19 8.10 -9.28
C VAL A 281 -7.50 7.76 -8.56
N ALA A 282 -7.44 7.10 -7.39
CA ALA A 282 -8.64 6.72 -6.64
C ALA A 282 -9.39 7.92 -6.03
N ASP A 283 -8.66 8.91 -5.52
CA ASP A 283 -9.20 10.11 -4.89
C ASP A 283 -8.28 11.34 -5.11
N PRO A 284 -8.46 12.09 -6.21
CA PRO A 284 -7.65 13.27 -6.51
C PRO A 284 -7.94 14.48 -5.61
N VAL A 285 -8.97 14.41 -4.75
CA VAL A 285 -9.28 15.47 -3.80
C VAL A 285 -8.37 15.37 -2.57
N LEU A 286 -8.09 14.15 -2.09
CA LEU A 286 -7.24 13.93 -0.90
C LEU A 286 -5.73 13.86 -1.18
N PHE A 287 -5.34 13.60 -2.43
CA PHE A 287 -3.93 13.42 -2.82
C PHE A 287 -3.48 14.37 -3.94
N GLY A 288 -4.34 15.27 -4.40
CA GLY A 288 -4.02 16.20 -5.49
C GLY A 288 -3.11 17.38 -5.09
N ASP A 289 -2.81 17.53 -3.80
CA ASP A 289 -1.86 18.53 -3.28
C ASP A 289 -0.39 18.09 -3.40
N TYR A 290 -0.14 16.83 -3.76
CA TYR A 290 1.21 16.32 -3.95
C TYR A 290 1.74 16.63 -5.34
N GLU A 291 3.01 17.02 -5.39
CA GLU A 291 3.81 17.21 -6.58
C GLU A 291 4.69 16.00 -6.85
N LEU A 292 4.65 15.53 -8.09
CA LEU A 292 5.49 14.46 -8.61
C LEU A 292 6.73 15.07 -9.28
N LYS A 293 7.92 14.57 -8.96
CA LYS A 293 9.17 15.03 -9.57
C LYS A 293 10.07 13.86 -9.95
N GLU A 294 10.59 13.88 -11.17
CA GLU A 294 11.62 12.96 -11.65
C GLU A 294 12.99 13.35 -11.08
N LEU A 295 13.75 12.34 -10.67
CA LEU A 295 15.11 12.45 -10.14
C LEU A 295 16.14 12.20 -11.25
N PRO A 296 17.40 12.63 -11.07
CA PRO A 296 18.44 12.46 -12.11
C PRO A 296 18.71 11.01 -12.53
N ASP A 297 18.38 10.04 -11.67
CA ASP A 297 18.52 8.60 -11.91
C ASP A 297 17.30 7.99 -12.63
N GLY A 298 16.32 8.80 -13.04
CA GLY A 298 15.08 8.35 -13.69
C GLY A 298 14.02 7.82 -12.72
N THR A 299 14.31 7.78 -11.41
CA THR A 299 13.31 7.45 -10.39
C THR A 299 12.48 8.69 -10.02
N TYR A 300 11.45 8.54 -9.18
CA TYR A 300 10.54 9.64 -8.84
C TYR A 300 10.49 9.89 -7.33
N THR A 301 10.21 11.13 -6.97
CA THR A 301 9.87 11.55 -5.61
C THR A 301 8.52 12.28 -5.61
N VAL A 302 7.82 12.23 -4.48
CA VAL A 302 6.52 12.85 -4.26
C VAL A 302 6.60 13.77 -3.04
N ARG A 303 6.14 15.01 -3.17
CA ARG A 303 6.25 16.05 -2.11
C ARG A 303 4.96 16.86 -2.00
N THR A 304 4.68 17.38 -0.81
CA THR A 304 3.58 18.33 -0.58
C THR A 304 4.09 19.43 0.35
N GLU A 305 3.52 20.64 0.23
CA GLU A 305 3.75 21.72 1.19
C GLU A 305 3.01 21.44 2.52
N ASN A 306 1.89 20.73 2.49
CA ASN A 306 1.04 20.43 3.64
C ASN A 306 1.45 19.12 4.34
N ARG A 307 2.73 19.04 4.76
CA ARG A 307 3.28 17.85 5.43
C ARG A 307 2.64 17.60 6.80
N LYS A 308 2.60 16.33 7.21
CA LYS A 308 2.12 15.88 8.54
C LYS A 308 0.65 16.20 8.85
N ALA A 309 -0.16 16.46 7.81
CA ALA A 309 -1.60 16.48 7.92
C ALA A 309 -2.10 15.05 8.14
#